data_AF-A0A1C0VDD1-F1
#
_entry.id   AF-A0A1C0VDD1-F1
#
_cell.length_a   1.000
_cell.length_b   1.000
_cell.length_c   1.000
_cell.angle_alpha   90.00
_cell.angle_beta   90.00
_cell.angle_gamma   90.00
#
_symmetry.space_group_name_H-M   'P 1'
#
loop_
_entity.id
_entity.type
_entity.pdbx_description
1 polymer ?
#
loop_
_entity_poly.entity_id
_entity_poly.type
_entity_poly.pdbx_seq_one_letter_code
_entity_poly.pdbx_strand_id
1 'polypeptide(L)'
;MEEPVSPQIPSWLAWAIMNGQKRQPTFLGHIVLVLVLLSLVGIAYYVLLLVSSQWEQKWITAPQKLTKEQIALQTAWLKPKPSVKSRLIFQLQDVEVLIDRNASIMGFFYKQYYISLAMMCTLGAIAVICLFFISKEGWGEVNNAVINIFVVSSGVVLFYGNLSLTFKQEENIKNSHAIYLSCLSLRNELLSYLATRQNTRGVEEKPESFIHYVDKKLMSISLIQLGFNPGQLSDVPKPINTLSTPAITPKSP
;
A
#
# COMPACT_ATOMS: atom_id res chain seq x y z
N MET A 1 40.18 -32.74 6.47
CA MET A 1 38.95 -32.21 7.10
C MET A 1 39.38 -31.03 7.92
N GLU A 2 39.12 -29.81 7.44
CA GLU A 2 39.39 -28.58 8.19
C GLU A 2 38.21 -28.34 9.13
N GLU A 3 38.47 -28.17 10.43
CA GLU A 3 37.44 -27.80 11.39
C GLU A 3 36.97 -26.37 11.11
N PRO A 4 35.65 -26.11 11.09
CA PRO A 4 35.14 -24.76 10.94
C PRO A 4 35.54 -23.93 12.16
N VAL A 5 36.36 -22.91 11.92
CA VAL A 5 36.75 -21.92 12.94
C VAL A 5 35.48 -21.25 13.44
N SER A 6 35.09 -21.55 14.69
CA SER A 6 33.96 -20.87 15.31
C SER A 6 34.35 -19.41 15.55
N PRO A 7 33.49 -18.43 15.20
CA PRO A 7 33.78 -17.04 15.45
C PRO A 7 33.90 -16.82 16.96
N GLN A 8 35.12 -16.66 17.46
CA GLN A 8 35.37 -16.31 18.85
C GLN A 8 34.99 -14.85 19.07
N ILE A 9 33.89 -14.63 19.78
CA ILE A 9 33.53 -13.30 20.26
C ILE A 9 34.65 -12.84 21.21
N PRO A 10 35.23 -11.64 21.01
CA PRO A 10 36.29 -11.15 21.88
C PRO A 10 35.82 -11.15 23.35
N SER A 11 36.63 -11.69 24.25
CA SER A 11 36.29 -11.84 25.67
C SER A 11 35.96 -10.50 26.34
N TRP A 12 36.62 -9.42 25.93
CA TRP A 12 36.33 -8.06 26.40
C TRP A 12 34.92 -7.59 26.02
N LEU A 13 34.44 -7.99 24.83
CA LEU A 13 33.12 -7.65 24.34
C LEU A 13 32.05 -8.48 25.06
N ALA A 14 32.30 -9.77 25.28
CA ALA A 14 31.44 -10.63 26.07
C ALA A 14 31.28 -10.13 27.51
N TRP A 15 32.38 -9.66 28.12
CA TRP A 15 32.37 -9.07 29.47
C TRP A 15 31.65 -7.72 29.53
N ALA A 16 31.83 -6.85 28.53
CA ALA A 16 31.12 -5.57 28.47
C ALA A 16 29.59 -5.75 28.33
N ILE A 17 29.16 -6.84 27.70
CA ILE A 17 27.74 -7.14 27.45
C ILE A 17 27.11 -7.92 28.61
N MET A 18 27.84 -8.82 29.27
CA MET A 18 27.29 -9.73 30.29
C MET A 18 27.93 -9.53 31.68
N ASN A 19 27.10 -9.33 32.69
CA ASN A 19 27.56 -9.27 34.07
C ASN A 19 27.79 -10.69 34.64
N GLY A 20 29.05 -10.99 34.98
CA GLY A 20 29.58 -12.35 35.19
C GLY A 20 28.97 -13.16 36.34
N GLN A 21 28.28 -12.54 37.29
CA GLN A 21 27.65 -13.27 38.41
C GLN A 21 26.22 -13.74 38.16
N LYS A 22 25.47 -13.12 37.22
CA LYS A 22 24.05 -13.45 36.99
C LYS A 22 23.65 -13.60 35.51
N ARG A 23 24.61 -13.53 34.57
CA ARG A 23 24.34 -13.49 33.10
C ARG A 23 23.28 -12.43 32.72
N GLN A 24 23.25 -11.33 33.46
CA GLN A 24 22.35 -10.20 33.21
C GLN A 24 23.06 -9.19 32.30
N PRO A 25 22.38 -8.58 31.30
CA PRO A 25 22.93 -7.50 30.50
C PRO A 25 23.30 -6.30 31.36
N THR A 26 24.45 -5.68 31.07
CA THR A 26 24.83 -4.35 31.59
C THR A 26 23.96 -3.28 30.93
N PHE A 27 23.98 -2.02 31.41
CA PHE A 27 23.29 -0.91 30.74
C PHE A 27 23.66 -0.79 29.25
N LEU A 28 24.96 -0.89 28.94
CA LEU A 28 25.44 -0.93 27.56
C LEU A 28 24.91 -2.17 26.83
N GLY A 29 24.88 -3.32 27.50
CA GLY A 29 24.27 -4.55 27.01
C GLY A 29 22.79 -4.39 26.63
N HIS A 30 22.00 -3.65 27.41
CA HIS A 30 20.61 -3.33 27.08
C HIS A 30 20.51 -2.52 25.78
N ILE A 31 21.32 -1.46 25.63
CA ILE A 31 21.33 -0.64 24.42
C ILE A 31 21.69 -1.48 23.19
N VAL A 32 22.76 -2.26 23.28
CA VAL A 32 23.21 -3.13 22.18
C VAL A 32 22.12 -4.14 21.82
N LEU A 33 21.48 -4.76 22.82
CA LEU A 33 20.39 -5.71 22.58
C LEU A 33 19.21 -5.05 21.86
N VAL A 34 18.79 -3.87 22.31
CA VAL A 34 17.69 -3.13 21.67
C VAL A 34 18.04 -2.78 20.22
N LEU A 35 19.25 -2.30 19.94
CA LEU A 35 19.70 -1.99 18.58
C LEU A 35 19.71 -3.24 17.67
N VAL A 36 20.18 -4.37 18.20
CA VAL A 36 20.15 -5.65 17.47
C VAL A 36 18.71 -6.08 17.17
N LEU A 37 17.81 -6.01 18.16
CA LEU A 37 16.40 -6.35 17.97
C LEU A 37 15.72 -5.45 16.94
N LEU A 38 15.95 -4.14 17.00
CA LEU A 38 15.42 -3.19 16.00
C LEU A 38 15.98 -3.45 14.61
N SER A 39 17.27 -3.81 14.51
CA SER A 39 17.89 -4.18 13.23
C SER A 39 17.24 -5.44 12.64
N LEU A 40 16.99 -6.46 13.47
CA LEU A 40 16.28 -7.68 13.04
C LEU A 40 14.86 -7.38 12.57
N VAL A 41 14.13 -6.51 13.27
CA VAL A 41 12.80 -6.03 12.85
C VAL A 41 12.87 -5.32 11.51
N GLY A 42 13.86 -4.44 11.31
CA GLY A 42 14.08 -3.75 10.03
C GLY A 42 14.40 -4.70 8.88
N ILE A 43 15.26 -5.70 9.12
CA ILE A 43 15.58 -6.75 8.14
C ILE A 43 14.33 -7.56 7.80
N ALA A 44 13.55 -7.99 8.79
CA ALA A 44 12.32 -8.74 8.58
C ALA A 44 11.31 -7.93 7.74
N TYR A 45 11.11 -6.65 8.06
CA TYR A 45 10.29 -5.74 7.26
C TYR A 45 10.78 -5.65 5.81
N TYR A 46 12.09 -5.46 5.60
CA TYR A 46 12.68 -5.37 4.27
C TYR A 46 12.51 -6.66 3.45
N VAL A 47 12.70 -7.83 4.07
CA VAL A 47 12.46 -9.13 3.43
C VAL A 47 11.00 -9.27 3.02
N LEU A 48 10.05 -8.93 3.90
CA LEU A 48 8.63 -8.95 3.56
C LEU A 48 8.31 -7.98 2.42
N LEU A 49 8.95 -6.80 2.39
CA LEU A 49 8.80 -5.84 1.30
C LEU A 49 9.27 -6.41 -0.03
N LEU A 50 10.43 -7.08 -0.07
CA LEU A 50 10.93 -7.76 -1.28
C LEU A 50 9.99 -8.87 -1.74
N VAL A 51 9.57 -9.77 -0.85
CA VAL A 51 8.64 -10.86 -1.17
C VAL A 51 7.33 -10.30 -1.71
N SER A 52 6.79 -9.27 -1.04
CA SER A 52 5.53 -8.64 -1.44
C SER A 52 5.62 -7.98 -2.83
N SER A 53 6.78 -7.40 -3.18
CA SER A 53 6.99 -6.80 -4.51
C SER A 53 6.99 -7.83 -5.63
N GLN A 54 7.54 -9.04 -5.39
CA GLN A 54 7.49 -10.12 -6.36
C GLN A 54 6.07 -10.65 -6.56
N TRP A 55 5.27 -10.67 -5.48
CA TRP A 55 3.88 -11.11 -5.55
C TRP A 55 3.00 -10.06 -6.23
N GLU A 56 3.23 -8.78 -5.94
CA GLU A 56 2.54 -7.66 -6.57
C GLU A 56 2.61 -7.75 -8.10
N GLN A 57 3.79 -8.03 -8.67
CA GLN A 57 3.94 -8.19 -10.12
C GLN A 57 3.12 -9.35 -10.71
N LYS A 58 2.90 -10.42 -9.93
CA LYS A 58 2.11 -11.59 -10.37
C LYS A 58 0.60 -11.35 -10.22
N TRP A 59 0.20 -10.63 -9.19
CA TRP A 59 -1.21 -10.37 -8.87
C TRP A 59 -1.77 -9.18 -9.66
N ILE A 60 -0.96 -8.15 -9.89
CA ILE A 60 -1.30 -7.02 -10.73
C ILE A 60 -0.89 -7.34 -12.17
N THR A 61 -1.42 -8.44 -12.72
CA THR A 61 -1.48 -8.55 -14.17
C THR A 61 -2.56 -7.59 -14.65
N ALA A 62 -2.14 -6.42 -15.13
CA ALA A 62 -3.03 -5.52 -15.84
C ALA A 62 -3.74 -6.30 -16.97
N PRO A 63 -5.03 -6.00 -17.26
CA PRO A 63 -5.68 -6.56 -18.43
C PRO A 63 -4.80 -6.32 -19.67
N GLN A 64 -4.84 -7.24 -20.63
CA GLN A 64 -4.00 -7.15 -21.83
C GLN A 64 -4.14 -5.75 -22.45
N LYS A 65 -3.02 -5.00 -22.46
CA LYS A 65 -2.98 -3.66 -23.03
C LYS A 65 -3.28 -3.76 -24.52
N LEU A 66 -4.28 -3.00 -24.96
CA LEU A 66 -4.60 -2.91 -26.38
C LEU A 66 -3.62 -1.97 -27.06
N THR A 67 -2.97 -2.45 -28.11
CA THR A 67 -2.13 -1.61 -28.96
C THR A 67 -3.00 -0.59 -29.73
N LYS A 68 -2.40 0.55 -30.12
CA LYS A 68 -3.10 1.54 -30.95
C LYS A 68 -3.64 0.93 -32.24
N GLU A 69 -2.93 -0.04 -32.80
CA GLU A 69 -3.33 -0.79 -34.01
C GLU A 69 -4.57 -1.65 -33.76
N GLN A 70 -4.60 -2.41 -32.66
CA GLN A 70 -5.79 -3.19 -32.28
C GLN A 70 -7.02 -2.30 -32.08
N ILE A 71 -6.86 -1.14 -31.43
CA ILE A 71 -7.93 -0.16 -31.27
C ILE A 71 -8.34 0.42 -32.63
N ALA A 72 -7.38 0.75 -33.50
CA ALA A 72 -7.65 1.30 -34.82
C ALA A 72 -8.40 0.31 -35.72
N LEU A 73 -8.12 -1.00 -35.60
CA LEU A 73 -8.82 -2.08 -36.28
C LEU A 73 -10.25 -2.22 -35.75
N GLN A 74 -10.42 -2.26 -34.42
CA GLN A 74 -11.74 -2.34 -33.78
C GLN A 74 -12.63 -1.14 -34.10
N THR A 75 -12.05 0.03 -34.39
CA THR A 75 -12.81 1.24 -34.73
C THR A 75 -13.03 1.46 -36.23
N ALA A 76 -12.47 0.61 -37.10
CA ALA A 76 -12.51 0.81 -38.55
C ALA A 76 -13.94 0.76 -39.13
N TRP A 77 -14.80 -0.09 -38.58
CA TRP A 77 -16.17 -0.30 -39.07
C TRP A 77 -17.13 0.86 -38.71
N LEU A 78 -16.84 1.64 -37.67
CA LEU A 78 -17.67 2.77 -37.20
C LEU A 78 -17.71 3.95 -38.19
N LYS A 79 -16.76 4.02 -39.14
CA LYS A 79 -16.55 5.14 -40.07
C LYS A 79 -16.72 6.55 -39.44
N PRO A 80 -16.16 6.83 -38.24
CA PRO A 80 -16.33 8.13 -37.59
C PRO A 80 -15.47 9.20 -38.28
N LYS A 81 -15.77 10.48 -38.03
CA LYS A 81 -14.88 11.58 -38.40
C LYS A 81 -13.48 11.35 -37.80
N PRO A 82 -12.38 11.73 -38.49
CA PRO A 82 -11.02 11.52 -37.97
C PRO A 82 -10.79 12.08 -36.56
N SER A 83 -11.35 13.26 -36.25
CA SER A 83 -11.26 13.88 -34.92
C SER A 83 -11.93 13.06 -33.82
N VAL A 84 -13.12 12.50 -34.11
CA VAL A 84 -13.87 11.63 -33.20
C VAL A 84 -13.12 10.32 -32.96
N LYS A 85 -12.56 9.72 -34.03
CA LYS A 85 -11.72 8.52 -33.93
C LYS A 85 -10.54 8.76 -33.00
N SER A 86 -9.78 9.83 -33.24
CA SER A 86 -8.63 10.18 -32.40
C SER A 86 -9.04 10.41 -30.95
N ARG A 87 -10.17 11.10 -30.70
CA ARG A 87 -10.64 11.35 -29.34
C ARG A 87 -10.97 10.07 -28.57
N LEU A 88 -11.67 9.12 -29.19
CA LEU A 88 -11.97 7.82 -28.56
C LEU A 88 -10.70 7.01 -28.25
N ILE A 89 -9.71 7.04 -29.16
CA ILE A 89 -8.41 6.39 -28.94
C ILE A 89 -7.67 7.02 -27.76
N PHE A 90 -7.66 8.35 -27.66
CA PHE A 90 -7.05 9.06 -26.53
C PHE A 90 -7.76 8.75 -25.20
N GLN A 91 -9.08 8.79 -25.17
CA GLN A 91 -9.83 8.44 -23.96
C GLN A 91 -9.56 7.01 -23.50
N LEU A 92 -9.45 6.05 -24.42
CA LEU A 92 -9.09 4.67 -24.06
C LEU A 92 -7.68 4.59 -23.49
N GLN A 93 -6.71 5.32 -24.06
CA GLN A 93 -5.34 5.40 -23.50
C GLN A 93 -5.34 6.03 -22.10
N ASP A 94 -6.10 7.11 -21.89
CA ASP A 94 -6.22 7.76 -20.59
C ASP A 94 -6.81 6.80 -19.54
N VAL A 95 -7.81 6.00 -19.93
CA VAL A 95 -8.37 4.94 -19.06
C VAL A 95 -7.31 3.89 -18.73
N GLU A 96 -6.53 3.41 -19.71
CA GLU A 96 -5.46 2.42 -19.46
C GLU A 96 -4.39 2.95 -18.51
N VAL A 97 -3.94 4.20 -18.68
CA VAL A 97 -3.00 4.86 -17.76
C VAL A 97 -3.60 4.98 -16.36
N LEU A 98 -4.90 5.28 -16.27
CA LEU A 98 -5.60 5.37 -14.98
C LEU A 98 -5.74 4.02 -14.29
N ILE A 99 -5.97 2.94 -15.06
CA ILE A 99 -5.98 1.55 -14.57
C ILE A 99 -4.62 1.21 -13.98
N ASP A 100 -3.53 1.42 -14.73
CA ASP A 100 -2.16 1.12 -14.28
C ASP A 100 -1.82 1.87 -12.99
N ARG A 101 -2.12 3.18 -12.95
CA ARG A 101 -1.86 4.02 -11.78
C ARG A 101 -2.62 3.54 -10.56
N ASN A 102 -3.93 3.28 -10.68
CA ASN A 102 -4.74 2.84 -9.55
C ASN A 102 -4.42 1.41 -9.12
N ALA A 103 -4.01 0.54 -10.04
CA ALA A 103 -3.53 -0.78 -9.71
C ALA A 103 -2.25 -0.70 -8.85
N SER A 104 -1.30 0.16 -9.23
CA SER A 104 -0.09 0.40 -8.44
C SER A 104 -0.39 0.99 -7.05
N ILE A 105 -1.30 1.96 -6.96
CA ILE A 105 -1.72 2.54 -5.67
C ILE A 105 -2.37 1.47 -4.78
N MET A 106 -3.26 0.65 -5.35
CA MET A 106 -3.90 -0.46 -4.64
C MET A 106 -2.85 -1.47 -4.15
N GLY A 107 -1.89 -1.84 -5.01
CA GLY A 107 -0.77 -2.71 -4.67
C GLY A 107 0.05 -2.18 -3.50
N PHE A 108 0.39 -0.90 -3.51
CA PHE A 108 1.09 -0.23 -2.42
C PHE A 108 0.36 -0.35 -1.08
N PHE A 109 -0.93 0.01 -1.03
CA PHE A 109 -1.70 -0.06 0.22
C PHE A 109 -1.90 -1.49 0.71
N TYR A 110 -2.15 -2.43 -0.20
CA TYR A 110 -2.30 -3.84 0.12
C TYR A 110 -1.00 -4.39 0.74
N LYS A 111 0.14 -4.16 0.09
CA LYS A 111 1.46 -4.56 0.61
C LYS A 111 1.72 -4.02 2.00
N GLN A 112 1.57 -2.70 2.18
CA GLN A 112 1.88 -2.08 3.46
C GLN A 112 0.95 -2.59 4.57
N TYR A 113 -0.32 -2.84 4.27
CA TYR A 113 -1.27 -3.40 5.22
C TYR A 113 -0.91 -4.80 5.69
N TYR A 114 -0.65 -5.72 4.76
CA TYR A 114 -0.32 -7.09 5.13
C TYR A 114 1.06 -7.21 5.76
N ILE A 115 2.03 -6.37 5.38
CA ILE A 115 3.33 -6.31 6.08
C ILE A 115 3.12 -5.84 7.53
N SER A 116 2.40 -4.74 7.75
CA SER A 116 2.11 -4.25 9.12
C SER A 116 1.39 -5.32 9.94
N LEU A 117 0.38 -5.97 9.36
CA LEU A 117 -0.38 -7.03 10.03
C LEU A 117 0.50 -8.23 10.39
N ALA A 118 1.36 -8.69 9.46
CA ALA A 118 2.30 -9.77 9.72
C ALA A 118 3.27 -9.42 10.85
N MET A 119 3.86 -8.22 10.81
CA MET A 119 4.78 -7.73 11.84
C MET A 119 4.10 -7.66 13.21
N MET A 120 2.86 -7.15 13.27
CA MET A 120 2.07 -7.13 14.51
C MET A 120 1.80 -8.53 15.06
N CYS A 121 1.36 -9.47 14.22
CA CYS A 121 1.03 -10.81 14.67
C CYS A 121 2.27 -11.56 15.17
N THR A 122 3.37 -11.51 14.41
CA THR A 122 4.61 -12.21 14.78
C THR A 122 5.23 -11.64 16.05
N LEU A 123 5.36 -10.31 16.16
CA LEU A 123 5.94 -9.68 17.34
C LEU A 123 4.98 -9.71 18.53
N GLY A 124 3.66 -9.68 18.30
CA GLY A 124 2.66 -9.86 19.34
C GLY A 124 2.73 -11.25 19.97
N ALA A 125 2.89 -12.30 19.16
CA ALA A 125 3.11 -13.65 19.66
C ALA A 125 4.40 -13.75 20.51
N ILE A 126 5.50 -13.15 20.04
CA ILE A 126 6.76 -13.09 20.81
C ILE A 126 6.56 -12.35 22.14
N ALA A 127 5.85 -11.22 22.13
CA ALA A 127 5.56 -10.44 23.32
C ALA A 127 4.74 -11.25 24.35
N VAL A 128 3.71 -11.97 23.90
CA VAL A 128 2.87 -12.81 24.77
C VAL A 128 3.70 -13.94 25.41
N ILE A 129 4.57 -14.59 24.64
CA ILE A 129 5.46 -15.63 25.16
C ILE A 129 6.39 -15.06 26.23
N CYS A 130 7.02 -13.89 25.96
CA CYS A 130 7.90 -13.25 26.93
C CYS A 130 7.13 -12.86 28.21
N LEU A 131 5.92 -12.30 28.05
CA LEU A 131 5.06 -11.92 29.17
C LEU A 131 4.67 -13.13 30.04
N PHE A 132 4.43 -14.30 29.44
CA PHE A 132 4.19 -15.53 30.18
C PHE A 132 5.38 -15.89 31.09
N PHE A 133 6.62 -15.85 30.57
CA PHE A 133 7.81 -16.12 31.37
C PHE A 133 8.02 -15.08 32.48
N ILE A 134 7.86 -13.79 32.16
CA ILE A 134 7.94 -12.69 33.13
C ILE A 134 6.87 -12.87 34.22
N SER A 135 5.66 -13.30 33.87
CA SER A 135 4.57 -13.51 34.84
C SER A 135 4.83 -14.71 35.75
N LYS A 136 5.47 -15.77 35.23
CA LYS A 136 5.79 -16.98 35.98
C LYS A 136 6.93 -16.77 36.98
N GLU A 137 8.02 -16.13 36.55
CA GLU A 137 9.23 -15.95 37.37
C GLU A 137 9.22 -14.64 38.17
N GLY A 138 8.41 -13.67 37.75
CA GLY A 138 8.37 -12.33 38.31
C GLY A 138 9.39 -11.38 37.66
N TRP A 139 9.08 -10.09 37.67
CA TRP A 139 9.87 -9.04 37.03
C TRP A 139 11.29 -8.88 37.58
N GLY A 140 11.52 -9.25 38.85
CA GLY A 140 12.82 -9.09 39.51
C GLY A 140 13.80 -10.25 39.29
N GLU A 141 13.28 -11.44 39.01
CA GLU A 141 14.09 -12.68 38.92
C GLU A 141 14.32 -13.14 37.48
N VAL A 142 13.45 -12.76 36.55
CA VAL A 142 13.57 -13.10 35.12
C VAL A 142 14.80 -12.44 34.48
N ASN A 143 15.36 -13.06 33.44
CA ASN A 143 16.46 -12.46 32.69
C ASN A 143 16.04 -11.15 32.02
N ASN A 144 16.80 -10.07 32.22
CA ASN A 144 16.53 -8.76 31.64
C ASN A 144 16.50 -8.76 30.10
N ALA A 145 17.14 -9.72 29.43
CA ALA A 145 17.02 -9.90 27.99
C ALA A 145 15.57 -10.22 27.57
N VAL A 146 14.84 -11.04 28.34
CA VAL A 146 13.42 -11.36 28.10
C VAL A 146 12.56 -10.12 28.24
N ILE A 147 12.84 -9.30 29.27
CA ILE A 147 12.16 -8.01 29.48
C ILE A 147 12.40 -7.08 28.28
N ASN A 148 13.64 -6.95 27.80
CA ASN A 148 13.93 -6.11 26.63
C ASN A 148 13.21 -6.61 25.36
N ILE A 149 13.19 -7.92 25.12
CA ILE A 149 12.48 -8.50 23.97
C ILE A 149 10.99 -8.17 24.08
N PHE A 150 10.39 -8.34 25.27
CA PHE A 150 9.00 -7.98 25.53
C PHE A 150 8.71 -6.50 25.26
N VAL A 151 9.53 -5.59 25.78
CA VAL A 151 9.34 -4.14 25.62
C VAL A 151 9.48 -3.72 24.16
N VAL A 152 10.54 -4.16 23.47
CA VAL A 152 10.76 -3.81 22.06
C VAL A 152 9.66 -4.40 21.18
N SER A 153 9.31 -5.68 21.34
CA SER A 153 8.25 -6.31 20.56
C SER A 153 6.90 -5.62 20.77
N SER A 154 6.54 -5.29 22.01
CA SER A 154 5.31 -4.55 22.32
C SER A 154 5.28 -3.15 21.69
N GLY A 155 6.39 -2.42 21.77
CA GLY A 155 6.51 -1.10 21.15
C GLY A 155 6.37 -1.15 19.63
N VAL A 156 6.95 -2.16 18.98
CA VAL A 156 6.83 -2.36 17.54
C VAL A 156 5.41 -2.79 17.14
N VAL A 157 4.74 -3.63 17.93
CA VAL A 157 3.33 -3.98 17.73
C VAL A 157 2.44 -2.74 17.77
N LEU A 158 2.64 -1.87 18.76
CA LEU A 158 1.92 -0.60 18.86
C LEU A 158 2.22 0.32 17.69
N PHE A 159 3.49 0.39 17.24
CA PHE A 159 3.89 1.20 16.10
C PHE A 159 3.17 0.76 14.81
N TYR A 160 3.26 -0.52 14.42
CA TYR A 160 2.62 -1.00 13.19
C TYR A 160 1.09 -1.00 13.29
N GLY A 161 0.53 -1.23 14.48
CA GLY A 161 -0.92 -1.11 14.70
C GLY A 161 -1.43 0.30 14.49
N ASN A 162 -0.75 1.29 15.06
CA ASN A 162 -1.11 2.68 14.86
C ASN A 162 -0.86 3.14 13.41
N LEU A 163 0.22 2.67 12.77
CA LEU A 163 0.50 2.99 11.37
C LEU A 163 -0.67 2.57 10.45
N SER A 164 -1.20 1.35 10.62
CA SER A 164 -2.36 0.88 9.85
C SER A 164 -3.61 1.73 10.08
N LEU A 165 -3.85 2.17 11.32
CA LEU A 165 -4.99 3.00 11.71
C LEU A 165 -4.88 4.45 11.21
N THR A 166 -3.72 5.09 11.40
CA THR A 166 -3.48 6.48 11.00
C THR A 166 -3.59 6.67 9.50
N PHE A 167 -3.06 5.72 8.73
CA PHE A 167 -3.20 5.70 7.28
C PHE A 167 -4.47 5.03 6.79
N LYS A 168 -5.43 4.70 7.68
CA LYS A 168 -6.74 4.11 7.34
C LYS A 168 -6.63 3.05 6.25
N GLN A 169 -5.66 2.14 6.39
CA GLN A 169 -5.19 1.35 5.25
C GLN A 169 -6.30 0.48 4.64
N GLU A 170 -7.19 -0.07 5.47
CA GLU A 170 -8.35 -0.83 4.99
C GLU A 170 -9.32 0.03 4.15
N GLU A 171 -9.57 1.26 4.57
CA GLU A 171 -10.40 2.22 3.82
C GLU A 171 -9.73 2.59 2.49
N ASN A 172 -8.42 2.85 2.51
CA ASN A 172 -7.63 3.15 1.32
C ASN A 172 -7.58 1.98 0.32
N ILE A 173 -7.50 0.75 0.80
CA ILE A 173 -7.60 -0.46 -0.03
C ILE A 173 -8.98 -0.53 -0.67
N LYS A 174 -10.06 -0.38 0.12
CA LYS A 174 -11.45 -0.43 -0.39
C LYS A 174 -11.70 0.66 -1.44
N ASN A 175 -11.29 1.89 -1.16
CA ASN A 175 -11.45 3.03 -2.07
C ASN A 175 -10.64 2.85 -3.36
N SER A 176 -9.36 2.47 -3.25
CA SER A 176 -8.50 2.24 -4.43
C SER A 176 -9.03 1.09 -5.30
N HIS A 177 -9.52 0.01 -4.67
CA HIS A 177 -10.14 -1.10 -5.36
C HIS A 177 -11.43 -0.68 -6.10
N ALA A 178 -12.29 0.11 -5.47
CA ALA A 178 -13.51 0.62 -6.10
C ALA A 178 -13.21 1.53 -7.32
N ILE A 179 -12.20 2.39 -7.22
CA ILE A 179 -11.74 3.23 -8.34
C ILE A 179 -11.17 2.34 -9.46
N TYR A 180 -10.33 1.36 -9.13
CA TYR A 180 -9.77 0.42 -10.10
C TYR A 180 -10.86 -0.33 -10.87
N LEU A 181 -11.85 -0.89 -10.17
CA LEU A 181 -13.00 -1.56 -10.80
C LEU A 181 -13.82 -0.60 -11.68
N SER A 182 -13.99 0.65 -11.26
CA SER A 182 -14.67 1.67 -12.06
C SER A 182 -13.92 1.98 -13.35
N CYS A 183 -12.59 2.01 -13.32
CA CYS A 183 -11.75 2.17 -14.52
C CYS A 183 -11.89 0.96 -15.46
N LEU A 184 -11.84 -0.26 -14.92
CA LEU A 184 -12.04 -1.48 -15.71
C LEU A 184 -13.43 -1.52 -16.35
N SER A 185 -14.45 -1.13 -15.61
CA SER A 185 -15.82 -1.02 -16.13
C SER A 185 -15.87 -0.02 -17.29
N LEU A 186 -15.35 1.20 -17.11
CA LEU A 186 -15.30 2.21 -18.16
C LEU A 186 -14.53 1.75 -19.40
N ARG A 187 -13.42 1.03 -19.22
CA ARG A 187 -12.67 0.40 -20.32
C ARG A 187 -13.55 -0.58 -21.09
N ASN A 188 -14.26 -1.47 -20.40
CA ASN A 188 -15.12 -2.45 -21.03
C ASN A 188 -16.33 -1.79 -21.72
N GLU A 189 -16.88 -0.72 -21.14
CA GLU A 189 -17.94 0.10 -21.77
C GLU A 189 -17.43 0.73 -23.08
N LEU A 190 -16.22 1.33 -23.06
CA LEU A 190 -15.55 1.86 -24.26
C LEU A 190 -15.38 0.77 -25.31
N LEU A 191 -14.80 -0.38 -24.96
CA LEU A 191 -14.55 -1.47 -25.92
C LEU A 191 -15.84 -2.05 -26.48
N SER A 192 -16.86 -2.19 -25.65
CA SER A 192 -18.19 -2.65 -26.08
C SER A 192 -18.79 -1.65 -27.05
N TYR A 193 -18.77 -0.36 -26.73
CA TYR A 193 -19.21 0.69 -27.64
C TYR A 193 -18.44 0.68 -28.97
N LEU A 194 -17.11 0.51 -28.92
CA LEU A 194 -16.29 0.42 -30.12
C LEU A 194 -16.59 -0.83 -30.97
N ALA A 195 -17.22 -1.86 -30.40
CA ALA A 195 -17.60 -3.09 -31.09
C ALA A 195 -19.07 -3.13 -31.54
N THR A 196 -19.98 -2.44 -30.86
CA THR A 196 -21.43 -2.53 -31.12
C THR A 196 -22.10 -1.20 -31.46
N ARG A 197 -21.44 -0.06 -31.20
CA ARG A 197 -22.02 1.31 -31.23
C ARG A 197 -23.20 1.50 -30.27
N GLN A 198 -23.37 0.58 -29.34
CA GLN A 198 -24.41 0.64 -28.32
C GLN A 198 -23.81 1.11 -27.00
N ASN A 199 -24.59 1.90 -26.27
CA ASN A 199 -24.24 2.30 -24.91
C ASN A 199 -24.48 1.16 -23.91
N THR A 200 -24.28 1.45 -22.63
CA THR A 200 -24.44 0.47 -21.53
C THR A 200 -25.86 -0.08 -21.38
N ARG A 201 -26.86 0.53 -22.03
CA ARG A 201 -28.25 0.08 -22.05
C ARG A 201 -28.62 -0.69 -23.33
N GLY A 202 -27.66 -0.96 -24.21
CA GLY A 202 -27.89 -1.61 -25.49
C GLY A 202 -28.53 -0.69 -26.55
N VAL A 203 -28.56 0.63 -26.31
CA VAL A 203 -29.14 1.60 -27.25
C VAL A 203 -28.05 2.18 -28.13
N GLU A 204 -28.28 2.23 -29.45
CA GLU A 204 -27.33 2.86 -30.38
C GLU A 204 -27.12 4.34 -30.01
N GLU A 205 -25.87 4.74 -29.83
CA GLU A 205 -25.50 6.10 -29.42
C GLU A 205 -24.49 6.71 -30.41
N LYS A 206 -24.66 8.00 -30.70
CA LYS A 206 -23.73 8.73 -31.58
C LYS A 206 -22.36 8.87 -30.90
N PRO A 207 -21.24 8.72 -31.64
CA PRO A 207 -19.90 8.82 -31.07
C PRO A 207 -19.64 10.11 -30.29
N GLU A 208 -20.16 11.25 -30.76
CA GLU A 208 -19.99 12.54 -30.11
C GLU A 208 -20.65 12.59 -28.73
N SER A 209 -21.86 12.03 -28.59
CA SER A 209 -22.56 11.93 -27.31
C SER A 209 -21.83 11.00 -26.34
N PHE A 210 -21.36 9.86 -26.86
CA PHE A 210 -20.62 8.89 -26.07
C PHE A 210 -19.28 9.44 -25.57
N ILE A 211 -18.55 10.22 -26.37
CA ILE A 211 -17.32 10.91 -25.96
C ILE A 211 -17.56 11.78 -24.72
N HIS A 212 -18.64 12.59 -24.72
CA HIS A 212 -18.97 13.44 -23.57
C HIS A 212 -19.36 12.63 -22.33
N TYR A 213 -20.02 11.49 -22.51
CA TYR A 213 -20.29 10.55 -21.43
C TYR A 213 -18.99 10.01 -20.82
N VAL A 214 -18.04 9.58 -21.65
CA VAL A 214 -16.74 9.08 -21.21
C VAL A 214 -15.95 10.17 -20.50
N ASP A 215 -15.95 11.41 -21.00
CA ASP A 215 -15.28 12.55 -20.36
C ASP A 215 -15.82 12.79 -18.94
N LYS A 216 -17.15 12.76 -18.76
CA LYS A 216 -17.78 12.91 -17.45
C LYS A 216 -17.38 11.78 -16.50
N LYS A 217 -17.38 10.54 -16.98
CA LYS A 217 -16.96 9.38 -16.16
C LYS A 217 -15.47 9.46 -15.80
N LEU A 218 -14.60 9.76 -16.76
CA LEU A 218 -13.17 9.96 -16.52
C LEU A 218 -12.92 11.01 -15.44
N MET A 219 -13.58 12.16 -15.53
CA MET A 219 -13.47 13.22 -14.53
C MET A 219 -13.89 12.71 -13.14
N SER A 220 -15.01 11.99 -13.04
CA SER A 220 -15.49 11.46 -11.77
C SER A 220 -14.55 10.41 -11.13
N ILE A 221 -13.91 9.57 -11.95
CA ILE A 221 -13.03 8.48 -11.48
C ILE A 221 -11.61 9.00 -11.20
N SER A 222 -11.19 10.11 -11.83
CA SER A 222 -9.84 10.66 -11.68
C SER A 222 -9.52 11.23 -10.29
N LEU A 223 -10.54 11.45 -9.45
CA LEU A 223 -10.39 11.96 -8.08
C LEU A 223 -9.94 10.83 -7.15
N ILE A 224 -8.66 10.86 -6.78
CA ILE A 224 -8.10 9.92 -5.80
C ILE A 224 -8.60 10.32 -4.40
N GLN A 225 -9.34 9.43 -3.74
CA GLN A 225 -9.77 9.60 -2.36
C GLN A 225 -8.77 8.89 -1.43
N LEU A 226 -7.84 9.66 -0.85
CA LEU A 226 -6.93 9.19 0.19
C LEU A 226 -7.55 9.46 1.56
N GLY A 227 -7.87 8.39 2.28
CA GLY A 227 -8.20 8.43 3.70
C GLY A 227 -6.95 8.66 4.53
N PHE A 228 -6.93 9.75 5.29
CA PHE A 228 -5.89 10.07 6.26
C PHE A 228 -6.55 10.66 7.51
N ASN A 229 -6.12 10.24 8.70
CA ASN A 229 -6.61 10.81 9.95
C ASN A 229 -5.58 11.77 10.56
N PRO A 230 -5.63 13.07 10.25
CA PRO A 230 -4.65 14.04 10.76
C PRO A 230 -4.74 14.25 12.28
N GLY A 231 -5.89 13.96 12.90
CA GLY A 231 -6.08 14.10 14.34
C GLY A 231 -5.32 13.09 15.19
N GLN A 232 -4.72 12.06 14.57
CA GLN A 232 -3.84 11.10 15.25
C GLN A 232 -2.37 11.51 15.23
N LEU A 233 -2.04 12.62 14.57
CA LEU A 233 -0.70 13.19 14.55
C LEU A 233 -0.73 14.48 15.36
N SER A 234 0.07 14.55 16.43
CA SER A 234 0.24 15.80 17.16
C SER A 234 0.90 16.81 16.20
N ASP A 235 0.21 17.93 15.96
CA ASP A 235 0.66 19.08 15.18
C ASP A 235 0.92 18.85 13.67
N VAL A 236 0.01 18.18 12.97
CA VAL A 236 -0.07 18.35 11.50
C VAL A 236 -0.78 19.67 11.19
N PRO A 237 -0.13 20.62 10.47
CA PRO A 237 -0.81 21.80 9.97
C PRO A 237 -2.05 21.38 9.20
N LYS A 238 -3.21 21.93 9.56
CA LYS A 238 -4.49 21.62 8.91
C LYS A 238 -4.32 21.66 7.38
N PRO A 239 -4.76 20.64 6.64
CA PRO A 239 -4.69 20.67 5.19
C PRO A 239 -5.41 21.92 4.68
N ILE A 240 -4.73 22.68 3.81
CA ILE A 240 -5.32 23.82 3.12
C ILE A 240 -6.44 23.26 2.25
N ASN A 241 -7.69 23.48 2.66
CA ASN A 241 -8.86 23.31 1.81
C ASN A 241 -8.80 24.36 0.68
N THR A 242 -7.94 24.16 -0.31
CA THR A 242 -7.98 24.91 -1.57
C THR A 242 -8.39 23.97 -2.69
N LEU A 243 -9.70 23.81 -2.81
CA LEU A 243 -10.41 23.81 -4.09
C LEU A 243 -11.81 24.36 -3.79
N SER A 244 -11.84 25.63 -3.40
CA SER A 244 -13.05 26.45 -3.53
C SER A 244 -13.37 26.50 -5.01
N THR A 245 -14.41 25.78 -5.41
CA THR A 245 -15.07 25.95 -6.70
C THR A 245 -15.30 27.45 -6.92
N PRO A 246 -14.76 28.09 -7.98
CA PRO A 246 -15.14 29.45 -8.28
C PRO A 246 -16.64 29.44 -8.59
N ALA A 247 -17.40 30.17 -7.78
CA ALA A 247 -18.80 30.44 -8.04
C ALA A 247 -18.88 31.24 -9.35
N ILE A 248 -19.29 30.57 -10.42
CA ILE A 248 -19.71 31.24 -11.65
C ILE A 248 -21.06 31.87 -11.33
N THR A 249 -21.05 33.14 -10.93
CA THR A 249 -22.26 33.97 -10.96
C THR A 249 -22.61 34.23 -12.42
N PRO A 250 -23.80 33.84 -12.90
CA PRO A 250 -24.24 34.21 -14.23
C PRO A 250 -24.47 35.73 -14.26
N LYS A 251 -23.79 36.42 -15.18
CA LYS A 251 -24.20 37.78 -15.56
C LYS A 251 -25.58 37.67 -16.22
N SER A 252 -26.57 38.30 -15.63
CA SER A 252 -27.88 38.51 -16.25
C SER A 252 -27.73 39.44 -17.46
N PRO A 253 -28.62 39.30 -18.47
CA PRO A 253 -28.62 40.13 -19.68
C PRO A 253 -28.89 41.60 -19.41
#